data_AF-X7ZBI6-F1
#
_entry.id   AF-X7ZBI6-F1
#
_cell.length_a   1.000
_cell.length_b   1.000
_cell.length_c   1.000
_cell.angle_alpha   90.00
_cell.angle_beta   90.00
_cell.angle_gamma   90.00
#
_symmetry.space_group_name_H-M   'P 1'
#
loop_
_entity.id
_entity.type
_entity.pdbx_description
1 polymer ?
#
loop_
_entity_poly.entity_id
_entity_poly.type
_entity_poly.pdbx_seq_one_letter_code
_entity_poly.pdbx_strand_id
1 'polypeptide(L)'
;MDAAVVDENDPVATDPELDLFNERNGPPYSPEFLSRYRAAQVARNHAITDWAERELKRIRAAGFSDRPFAVMRTWADPRMVDPTIEPTKRQPNMCYAGVPVKANRSAHGIAAACTLRNWLGMWSLRTAQTRAEPHLARITCPALVINAEADTGVFPSDAQRIYDGLGSVDKTQVSIDTDHYFTTPGARSEQADTIAKWIAKRWR
;
A
#
# COMPACT_ATOMS: atom_id res chain seq x y z
N MET A 1 0.65 6.51 3.08
CA MET A 1 1.66 7.59 3.26
C MET A 1 1.46 8.23 4.61
N ASP A 2 2.50 8.81 5.20
CA ASP A 2 2.44 9.41 6.52
C ASP A 2 1.54 10.66 6.52
N ALA A 3 0.50 10.63 7.35
CA ALA A 3 -0.47 11.71 7.47
C ALA A 3 0.08 12.94 8.21
N ALA A 4 1.18 12.77 8.94
CA ALA A 4 1.76 13.83 9.78
C ALA A 4 2.71 14.77 9.02
N VAL A 5 2.95 14.56 7.72
CA VAL A 5 3.76 15.45 6.90
C VAL A 5 2.99 16.73 6.61
N VAL A 6 3.54 17.88 7.00
CA VAL A 6 2.92 19.20 6.80
C VAL A 6 3.61 20.06 5.74
N ASP A 7 4.85 19.70 5.36
CA ASP A 7 5.59 20.29 4.26
C ASP A 7 6.22 19.17 3.43
N GLU A 8 5.96 19.12 2.13
CA GLU A 8 6.51 18.09 1.24
C GLU A 8 8.00 18.30 0.89
N ASN A 9 8.60 19.43 1.30
CA ASN A 9 10.02 19.75 1.07
C ASN A 9 10.86 19.72 2.36
N ASP A 10 10.24 19.59 3.53
CA ASP A 10 10.93 19.43 4.81
C ASP A 10 10.63 18.04 5.40
N PRO A 11 11.60 17.09 5.40
CA PRO A 11 11.38 15.74 5.92
C PRO A 11 11.14 15.67 7.44
N VAL A 12 11.47 16.73 8.18
CA VAL A 12 11.38 16.78 9.65
C VAL A 12 10.05 17.40 10.10
N ALA A 13 9.53 18.38 9.36
CA ALA A 13 8.26 19.05 9.69
C ALA A 13 7.12 18.03 9.89
N THR A 14 6.54 18.03 11.09
CA THR A 14 5.61 16.98 11.53
C THR A 14 4.47 17.58 12.37
N ASP A 15 3.23 17.19 12.06
CA ASP A 15 2.08 17.41 12.93
C ASP A 15 2.08 16.39 14.09
N PRO A 16 2.31 16.80 15.34
CA PRO A 16 2.36 15.87 16.47
C PRO A 16 1.03 15.19 16.77
N GLU A 17 -0.12 15.76 16.38
CA GLU A 17 -1.45 15.19 16.61
C GLU A 17 -1.78 14.08 15.62
N LEU A 18 -1.09 14.06 14.48
CA LEU A 18 -1.18 13.01 13.47
C LEU A 18 0.04 12.10 13.44
N ASP A 19 1.13 12.38 14.18
CA ASP A 19 2.32 11.53 14.16
C ASP A 19 2.01 10.13 14.71
N LEU A 20 2.00 9.15 13.81
CA LEU A 20 1.76 7.73 14.08
C LEU A 20 2.80 7.17 15.08
N PHE A 21 4.01 7.73 15.08
CA PHE A 21 5.14 7.27 15.89
C PHE A 21 5.36 8.09 17.16
N ASN A 22 4.50 9.08 17.42
CA ASN A 22 4.49 9.81 18.68
C ASN A 22 3.85 8.92 19.76
N GLU A 23 4.56 8.71 20.86
CA GLU A 23 4.13 7.86 21.98
C GLU A 23 2.76 8.29 22.55
N ARG A 24 2.41 9.58 22.47
CA ARG A 24 1.11 10.10 22.92
C ARG A 24 -0.07 9.58 22.10
N ASN A 25 0.15 9.22 20.85
CA ASN A 25 -0.85 8.65 19.96
C ASN A 25 -0.78 7.12 19.90
N GLY A 26 0.20 6.50 20.58
CA GLY A 26 0.65 5.13 20.33
C GLY A 26 -0.43 4.04 20.42
N PRO A 27 -0.13 2.83 19.90
CA PRO A 27 -1.09 1.74 19.83
C PRO A 27 -1.48 1.19 21.23
N PRO A 28 -2.68 0.58 21.37
CA PRO A 28 -3.69 0.42 20.32
C PRO A 28 -4.34 1.76 19.95
N TYR A 29 -4.40 2.05 18.64
CA TYR A 29 -4.91 3.33 18.17
C TYR A 29 -6.42 3.40 18.34
N SER A 30 -6.93 4.51 18.89
CA SER A 30 -8.37 4.68 19.04
C SER A 30 -9.07 4.79 17.67
N PRO A 31 -10.35 4.39 17.55
CA PRO A 31 -11.13 4.58 16.32
C PRO A 31 -11.14 6.04 15.83
N GLU A 32 -11.18 7.01 16.75
CA GLU A 32 -11.16 8.44 16.44
C GLU A 32 -9.81 8.89 15.87
N PHE A 33 -8.70 8.38 16.41
CA PHE A 33 -7.37 8.62 15.82
C PHE A 33 -7.30 8.01 14.42
N LEU A 34 -7.69 6.75 14.25
CA LEU A 34 -7.65 6.07 12.96
C LEU A 34 -8.49 6.80 11.90
N SER A 35 -9.70 7.24 12.25
CA SER A 35 -10.56 8.00 11.33
C SER A 35 -9.90 9.29 10.86
N ARG A 36 -9.36 10.10 11.80
CA ARG A 36 -8.66 11.36 11.47
C ARG A 36 -7.39 11.09 10.65
N TYR A 37 -6.61 10.10 11.05
CA TYR A 37 -5.35 9.73 10.38
C TYR A 37 -5.61 9.30 8.94
N ARG A 38 -6.56 8.39 8.69
CA ARG A 38 -6.90 7.94 7.33
C ARG A 38 -7.42 9.08 6.46
N ALA A 39 -8.25 9.97 7.00
CA ALA A 39 -8.70 11.16 6.27
C ALA A 39 -7.54 12.07 5.87
N ALA A 40 -6.59 12.30 6.78
CA ALA A 40 -5.39 13.09 6.51
C ALA A 40 -4.43 12.42 5.50
N GLN A 41 -4.31 11.07 5.50
CA GLN A 41 -3.57 10.35 4.44
C GLN A 41 -4.13 10.64 3.05
N VAL A 42 -5.47 10.63 2.91
CA VAL A 42 -6.15 10.94 1.65
C VAL A 42 -5.96 12.42 1.29
N ALA A 43 -6.13 13.33 2.25
CA ALA A 43 -5.94 14.76 2.04
C ALA A 43 -4.53 15.09 1.54
N ARG A 44 -3.49 14.48 2.11
CA ARG A 44 -2.10 14.63 1.66
C ARG A 44 -1.92 14.14 0.22
N ASN A 45 -2.41 12.94 -0.11
CA ASN A 45 -2.33 12.42 -1.48
C ASN A 45 -3.03 13.34 -2.49
N HIS A 46 -4.19 13.89 -2.11
CA HIS A 46 -4.93 14.86 -2.91
C HIS A 46 -4.15 16.16 -3.11
N ALA A 47 -3.55 16.72 -2.05
CA ALA A 47 -2.75 17.94 -2.14
C ALA A 47 -1.54 17.79 -3.07
N ILE A 48 -0.81 16.67 -2.99
CA ILE A 48 0.29 16.37 -3.92
C ILE A 48 -0.23 16.24 -5.35
N THR A 49 -1.39 15.60 -5.54
CA THR A 49 -2.03 15.48 -6.86
C THR A 49 -2.39 16.84 -7.45
N ASP A 50 -3.03 17.70 -6.65
CA ASP A 50 -3.40 19.07 -7.07
C ASP A 50 -2.16 19.89 -7.46
N TRP A 51 -1.08 19.76 -6.70
CA TRP A 51 0.20 20.38 -7.04
C TRP A 51 0.77 19.81 -8.35
N ALA A 52 0.78 18.48 -8.50
CA ALA A 52 1.36 17.82 -9.66
C ALA A 52 0.62 18.18 -10.97
N GLU A 53 -0.70 18.30 -10.93
CA GLU A 53 -1.50 18.74 -12.09
C GLU A 53 -1.19 20.19 -12.49
N ARG A 54 -1.15 21.11 -11.50
CA ARG A 54 -0.79 22.52 -11.75
C ARG A 54 0.63 22.66 -12.28
N GLU A 55 1.56 21.93 -11.67
CA GLU A 55 2.97 21.98 -12.04
C GLU A 55 3.19 21.40 -13.44
N LEU A 56 2.54 20.28 -13.77
CA LEU A 56 2.65 19.67 -15.10
C LEU A 56 2.15 20.63 -16.17
N LYS A 57 1.03 21.34 -15.92
CA LYS A 57 0.54 22.38 -16.82
C LYS A 57 1.55 23.52 -16.98
N ARG A 58 2.13 24.01 -15.88
CA ARG A 58 3.10 25.11 -15.87
C ARG A 58 4.35 24.77 -16.67
N ILE A 59 4.97 23.61 -16.42
CA ILE A 59 6.23 23.23 -17.09
C ILE A 59 6.02 22.91 -18.57
N ARG A 60 4.86 22.35 -18.95
CA ARG A 60 4.52 22.08 -20.36
C ARG A 60 4.34 23.37 -21.16
N ALA A 61 3.75 24.40 -20.55
CA ALA A 61 3.67 25.72 -21.18
C ALA A 61 5.07 26.35 -21.41
N ALA A 62 6.07 25.95 -20.62
CA ALA A 62 7.47 26.34 -20.77
C ALA A 62 8.30 25.39 -21.66
N GLY A 63 7.67 24.41 -22.33
CA GLY A 63 8.34 23.48 -23.25
C GLY A 63 8.93 22.22 -22.62
N PHE A 64 8.77 22.00 -21.31
CA PHE A 64 9.24 20.78 -20.64
C PHE A 64 8.20 19.66 -20.72
N SER A 65 8.66 18.41 -20.84
CA SER A 65 7.77 17.24 -20.95
C SER A 65 7.28 16.70 -19.60
N ASP A 66 8.14 16.74 -18.58
CA ASP A 66 7.90 16.24 -17.21
C ASP A 66 8.93 16.84 -16.23
N ARG A 67 8.74 16.63 -14.92
CA ARG A 67 9.65 17.07 -13.86
C ARG A 67 9.80 15.99 -12.78
N PRO A 68 11.03 15.68 -12.32
CA PRO A 68 11.24 14.84 -11.15
C PRO A 68 10.94 15.58 -9.84
N PHE A 69 10.43 14.86 -8.85
CA PHE A 69 10.26 15.33 -7.48
C PHE A 69 10.31 14.15 -6.50
N ALA A 70 10.49 14.45 -5.21
CA ALA A 70 10.54 13.42 -4.17
C ALA A 70 9.21 13.33 -3.42
N VAL A 71 8.86 12.13 -2.96
CA VAL A 71 7.76 11.90 -2.01
C VAL A 71 8.31 11.15 -0.81
N MET A 72 8.34 11.80 0.35
CA MET A 72 8.91 11.23 1.56
C MET A 72 7.86 10.59 2.47
N ARG A 73 8.32 9.76 3.41
CA ARG A 73 7.51 9.22 4.51
C ARG A 73 6.25 8.49 4.03
N THR A 74 6.46 7.33 3.40
CA THR A 74 5.36 6.51 2.84
C THR A 74 5.08 5.21 3.61
N TRP A 75 5.87 4.88 4.63
CA TRP A 75 5.77 3.67 5.46
C TRP A 75 5.01 3.90 6.78
N ALA A 76 3.78 4.37 6.67
CA ALA A 76 2.98 4.75 7.83
C ALA A 76 1.50 4.35 7.64
N ASP A 77 1.26 3.07 7.34
CA ASP A 77 -0.07 2.48 7.53
C ASP A 77 -0.19 2.05 9.01
N PRO A 78 -1.22 2.49 9.76
CA PRO A 78 -1.41 2.09 11.16
C PRO A 78 -1.38 0.58 11.40
N ARG A 79 -1.81 -0.24 10.43
CA ARG A 79 -1.79 -1.71 10.53
C ARG A 79 -0.38 -2.30 10.63
N MET A 80 0.65 -1.57 10.19
CA MET A 80 2.06 -1.97 10.32
C MET A 80 2.55 -1.82 11.76
N VAL A 81 1.95 -0.93 12.55
CA VAL A 81 2.36 -0.62 13.93
C VAL A 81 1.47 -1.34 14.93
N ASP A 82 0.16 -1.26 14.74
CA ASP A 82 -0.86 -1.83 15.61
C ASP A 82 -1.37 -3.17 15.06
N PRO A 83 -1.02 -4.31 15.70
CA PRO A 83 -1.48 -5.62 15.26
C PRO A 83 -2.98 -5.84 15.52
N THR A 84 -3.64 -5.02 16.34
CA THR A 84 -5.04 -5.21 16.72
C THR A 84 -6.03 -4.74 15.64
N ILE A 85 -5.62 -3.86 14.73
CA ILE A 85 -6.48 -3.32 13.65
C ILE A 85 -6.90 -4.41 12.66
N GLU A 86 -6.03 -5.41 12.45
CA GLU A 86 -6.31 -6.53 11.55
C GLU A 86 -5.47 -7.72 12.01
N PRO A 87 -5.87 -8.51 13.02
CA PRO A 87 -5.00 -9.52 13.63
C PRO A 87 -4.61 -10.64 12.66
N THR A 88 -3.31 -10.90 12.52
CA THR A 88 -2.75 -12.01 11.72
C THR A 88 -1.48 -12.58 12.37
N LYS A 89 -0.79 -13.51 11.72
CA LYS A 89 0.51 -14.05 12.19
C LYS A 89 1.70 -13.13 11.94
N ARG A 90 1.47 -11.90 11.45
CA ARG A 90 2.55 -10.94 11.20
C ARG A 90 3.24 -10.56 12.50
N GLN A 91 4.54 -10.29 12.40
CA GLN A 91 5.27 -9.65 13.48
C GLN A 91 4.68 -8.24 13.72
N PRO A 92 4.31 -7.89 14.97
CA PRO A 92 3.88 -6.52 15.29
C PRO A 92 4.98 -5.49 15.02
N ASN A 93 4.59 -4.25 14.73
CA ASN A 93 5.49 -3.13 14.46
C ASN A 93 6.54 -3.43 13.37
N MET A 94 6.07 -3.99 12.26
CA MET A 94 6.88 -4.41 11.13
C MET A 94 6.21 -4.01 9.81
N CYS A 95 7.02 -3.54 8.86
CA CYS A 95 6.70 -3.54 7.45
C CYS A 95 7.77 -4.31 6.67
N TYR A 96 7.56 -4.64 5.40
CA TYR A 96 8.56 -5.41 4.65
C TYR A 96 9.86 -4.63 4.37
N ALA A 97 9.90 -3.32 4.66
CA ALA A 97 11.11 -2.49 4.69
C ALA A 97 11.76 -2.39 6.10
N GLY A 98 11.28 -3.17 7.08
CA GLY A 98 11.77 -3.20 8.46
C GLY A 98 10.85 -2.48 9.45
N VAL A 99 11.42 -1.97 10.54
CA VAL A 99 10.65 -1.24 11.58
C VAL A 99 10.03 0.03 10.96
N PRO A 100 8.69 0.23 11.01
CA PRO A 100 8.00 1.29 10.29
C PRO A 100 8.56 2.70 10.53
N VAL A 101 8.87 3.09 11.77
CA VAL A 101 9.45 4.42 12.06
C VAL A 101 10.79 4.66 11.37
N LYS A 102 11.63 3.62 11.27
CA LYS A 102 12.94 3.70 10.60
C LYS A 102 12.75 3.73 9.09
N ALA A 103 11.91 2.85 8.55
CA ALA A 103 11.59 2.80 7.12
C ALA A 103 10.99 4.14 6.65
N ASN A 104 10.04 4.69 7.41
CA ASN A 104 9.35 5.92 7.09
C ASN A 104 10.27 7.15 7.08
N ARG A 105 11.26 7.19 7.97
CA ARG A 105 12.27 8.26 8.05
C ARG A 105 13.50 8.00 7.15
N SER A 106 13.41 7.04 6.23
CA SER A 106 14.49 6.70 5.30
C SER A 106 14.21 7.18 3.87
N ALA A 107 15.21 7.09 3.00
CA ALA A 107 15.07 7.32 1.56
C ALA A 107 14.40 6.16 0.80
N HIS A 108 14.11 5.03 1.46
CA HIS A 108 13.53 3.83 0.82
C HIS A 108 12.00 3.87 0.77
N GLY A 109 11.41 5.06 0.64
CA GLY A 109 9.96 5.22 0.52
C GLY A 109 9.45 4.64 -0.80
N ILE A 110 8.26 4.03 -0.77
CA ILE A 110 7.48 3.81 -1.99
C ILE A 110 7.22 5.17 -2.63
N ALA A 111 7.43 5.27 -3.95
CA ALA A 111 7.34 6.52 -4.72
C ALA A 111 8.38 7.60 -4.37
N ALA A 112 9.44 7.27 -3.62
CA ALA A 112 10.42 8.26 -3.15
C ALA A 112 11.05 9.08 -4.27
N ALA A 113 11.36 8.45 -5.41
CA ALA A 113 11.74 9.14 -6.64
C ALA A 113 10.57 9.07 -7.63
N CYS A 114 10.00 10.22 -7.96
CA CYS A 114 8.81 10.31 -8.79
C CYS A 114 8.99 11.36 -9.89
N THR A 115 8.18 11.27 -10.93
CA THR A 115 7.92 12.39 -11.85
C THR A 115 6.45 12.79 -11.75
N LEU A 116 6.08 13.96 -12.25
CA LEU A 116 4.67 14.40 -12.21
C LEU A 116 3.76 13.41 -12.93
N ARG A 117 4.18 12.89 -14.10
CA ARG A 117 3.40 11.87 -14.82
C ARG A 117 3.33 10.55 -14.07
N ASN A 118 4.44 10.12 -13.45
CA ASN A 118 4.46 8.91 -12.62
C ASN A 118 3.47 9.04 -11.46
N TRP A 119 3.45 10.18 -10.77
CA TRP A 119 2.48 10.45 -9.70
C TRP A 119 1.04 10.34 -10.19
N LEU A 120 0.71 11.09 -11.24
CA LEU A 120 -0.65 11.15 -11.77
C LEU A 120 -1.12 9.82 -12.37
N GLY A 121 -0.21 9.02 -12.92
CA GLY A 121 -0.50 7.73 -13.54
C GLY A 121 -0.56 6.57 -12.55
N MET A 122 0.22 6.62 -11.46
CA MET A 122 0.47 5.47 -10.59
C MET A 122 0.07 5.65 -9.11
N TRP A 123 0.24 6.85 -8.54
CA TRP A 123 0.20 7.05 -7.08
C TRP A 123 -0.98 7.93 -6.60
N SER A 124 -1.51 8.77 -7.48
CA SER A 124 -2.69 9.58 -7.20
C SER A 124 -3.92 8.72 -6.98
N LEU A 125 -4.59 8.88 -5.84
CA LEU A 125 -5.85 8.19 -5.56
C LEU A 125 -6.98 8.63 -6.52
N ARG A 126 -6.88 9.83 -7.10
CA ARG A 126 -7.91 10.40 -7.98
C ARG A 126 -7.71 10.07 -9.45
N THR A 127 -6.46 10.05 -9.93
CA THR A 127 -6.16 10.02 -11.37
C THR A 127 -5.48 8.74 -11.83
N ALA A 128 -4.82 7.99 -10.93
CA ALA A 128 -4.05 6.82 -11.32
C ALA A 128 -4.93 5.74 -11.97
N GLN A 129 -4.46 5.20 -13.09
CA GLN A 129 -5.12 4.12 -13.82
C GLN A 129 -4.67 2.73 -13.35
N THR A 130 -3.61 2.67 -12.54
CA THR A 130 -3.03 1.44 -11.97
C THR A 130 -3.78 0.93 -10.74
N ARG A 131 -5.04 1.32 -10.56
CA ARG A 131 -5.91 0.79 -9.50
C ARG A 131 -6.52 -0.52 -9.98
N ALA A 132 -6.36 -1.60 -9.21
CA ALA A 132 -6.91 -2.91 -9.60
C ALA A 132 -8.45 -2.90 -9.64
N GLU A 133 -9.08 -2.33 -8.61
CA GLU A 133 -10.52 -2.44 -8.34
C GLU A 133 -11.45 -2.14 -9.53
N PRO A 134 -11.26 -1.06 -10.33
CA PRO A 134 -12.08 -0.80 -11.52
C PRO A 134 -11.95 -1.86 -12.63
N HIS A 135 -10.85 -2.61 -12.66
CA HIS A 135 -10.54 -3.57 -13.72
C HIS A 135 -10.82 -5.03 -13.32
N LEU A 136 -10.87 -5.34 -12.02
CA LEU A 136 -11.03 -6.72 -11.52
C LEU A 136 -12.32 -7.39 -12.03
N ALA A 137 -13.41 -6.64 -12.17
CA ALA A 137 -14.69 -7.15 -12.68
C ALA A 137 -14.61 -7.64 -14.14
N ARG A 138 -13.59 -7.21 -14.89
CA ARG A 138 -13.35 -7.62 -16.28
C ARG A 138 -12.58 -8.94 -16.37
N ILE A 139 -12.02 -9.42 -15.26
CA ILE A 139 -11.26 -10.67 -15.19
C ILE A 139 -12.25 -11.80 -14.89
N THR A 140 -12.70 -12.47 -15.96
CA THR A 140 -13.72 -13.54 -15.88
C THR A 140 -13.15 -14.94 -16.05
N CYS A 141 -11.85 -15.06 -16.38
CA CYS A 141 -11.17 -16.36 -16.41
C CYS A 141 -11.06 -16.96 -14.99
N PRO A 142 -10.87 -18.29 -14.86
CA PRO A 142 -10.62 -18.89 -13.55
C PRO A 142 -9.48 -18.20 -12.81
N ALA A 143 -9.64 -17.94 -11.51
CA ALA A 143 -8.70 -17.15 -10.73
C ALA A 143 -8.36 -17.77 -9.36
N LEU A 144 -7.09 -17.67 -8.96
CA LEU A 144 -6.60 -18.07 -7.65
C LEU A 144 -5.95 -16.86 -6.97
N VAL A 145 -6.44 -16.50 -5.78
CA VAL A 145 -5.86 -15.46 -4.93
C VAL A 145 -5.16 -16.12 -3.76
N ILE A 146 -3.84 -15.95 -3.66
CA ILE A 146 -3.03 -16.47 -2.54
C ILE A 146 -2.55 -15.28 -1.70
N ASN A 147 -2.83 -15.30 -0.41
CA ASN A 147 -2.32 -14.32 0.55
C ASN A 147 -1.31 -14.98 1.52
N ALA A 148 -0.36 -14.20 2.00
CA ALA A 148 0.60 -14.61 3.02
C ALA A 148 0.10 -14.12 4.39
N GLU A 149 -0.10 -15.02 5.35
CA GLU A 149 -0.74 -14.73 6.64
C GLU A 149 0.15 -13.84 7.55
N ALA A 150 1.47 -13.95 7.40
CA ALA A 150 2.45 -13.15 8.14
C ALA A 150 3.03 -11.99 7.30
N ASP A 151 2.33 -11.58 6.24
CA ASP A 151 2.67 -10.41 5.44
C ASP A 151 2.61 -9.12 6.28
N THR A 152 3.58 -8.23 6.06
CA THR A 152 3.78 -6.98 6.81
C THR A 152 3.52 -5.73 5.95
N GLY A 153 3.00 -5.88 4.74
CA GLY A 153 2.59 -4.76 3.88
C GLY A 153 1.36 -5.00 3.03
N VAL A 154 0.92 -6.25 2.85
CA VAL A 154 -0.34 -6.60 2.18
C VAL A 154 -1.19 -7.43 3.14
N PHE A 155 -2.33 -6.89 3.56
CA PHE A 155 -3.12 -7.50 4.62
C PHE A 155 -4.23 -8.40 4.04
N PRO A 156 -4.80 -9.33 4.82
CA PRO A 156 -5.87 -10.22 4.34
C PRO A 156 -7.06 -9.49 3.73
N SER A 157 -7.44 -8.31 4.26
CA SER A 157 -8.49 -7.46 3.72
C SER A 157 -8.17 -6.93 2.31
N ASP A 158 -6.90 -6.68 2.00
CA ASP A 158 -6.47 -6.28 0.66
C ASP A 158 -6.65 -7.45 -0.33
N ALA A 159 -6.29 -8.68 0.08
CA ALA A 159 -6.52 -9.89 -0.71
C ALA A 159 -8.01 -10.21 -0.87
N GLN A 160 -8.82 -9.99 0.18
CA GLN A 160 -10.27 -10.18 0.14
C GLN A 160 -10.91 -9.23 -0.88
N ARG A 161 -10.53 -7.94 -0.87
CA ARG A 161 -11.01 -6.96 -1.86
C ARG A 161 -10.68 -7.37 -3.29
N ILE A 162 -9.49 -7.93 -3.52
CA ILE A 162 -9.13 -8.48 -4.84
C ILE A 162 -10.06 -9.64 -5.20
N TYR A 163 -10.21 -10.61 -4.30
CA TYR A 163 -11.06 -11.77 -4.53
C TYR A 163 -12.52 -11.38 -4.82
N ASP A 164 -13.09 -10.48 -4.02
CA ASP A 164 -14.47 -10.02 -4.17
C ASP A 164 -14.67 -9.27 -5.49
N GLY A 165 -13.69 -8.44 -5.88
CA GLY A 165 -13.76 -7.64 -7.11
C GLY A 165 -13.61 -8.44 -8.40
N LEU A 166 -13.08 -9.66 -8.38
CA LEU A 166 -12.93 -10.50 -9.57
C LEU A 166 -14.29 -10.85 -10.18
N GLY A 167 -14.45 -10.62 -11.48
CA GLY A 167 -15.63 -11.02 -12.27
C GLY A 167 -15.74 -12.52 -12.56
N SER A 168 -14.74 -13.30 -12.14
CA SER A 168 -14.72 -14.74 -12.29
C SER A 168 -15.74 -15.43 -11.38
N VAL A 169 -16.50 -16.36 -11.95
CA VAL A 169 -17.36 -17.29 -11.19
C VAL A 169 -16.58 -18.49 -10.66
N ASP A 170 -15.45 -18.81 -11.30
CA ASP A 170 -14.54 -19.88 -10.89
C ASP A 170 -13.31 -19.27 -10.21
N LYS A 171 -13.50 -18.81 -8.98
CA LYS A 171 -12.44 -18.21 -8.17
C LYS A 171 -12.20 -18.96 -6.88
N THR A 172 -10.95 -18.98 -6.43
CA THR A 172 -10.54 -19.59 -5.17
C THR A 172 -9.61 -18.64 -4.42
N GLN A 173 -9.74 -18.60 -3.10
CA GLN A 173 -8.85 -17.87 -2.21
C GLN A 173 -8.17 -18.84 -1.25
N VAL A 174 -6.87 -18.67 -1.03
CA VAL A 174 -6.06 -19.47 -0.10
C VAL A 174 -5.14 -18.55 0.67
N SER A 175 -4.88 -18.87 1.94
CA SER A 175 -3.84 -18.24 2.76
C SER A 175 -2.73 -19.25 3.06
N ILE A 176 -1.48 -18.80 3.05
CA ILE A 176 -0.30 -19.59 3.43
C ILE A 176 0.38 -18.88 4.60
N ASP A 177 0.78 -19.63 5.62
CA ASP A 177 1.49 -19.10 6.79
C ASP A 177 2.95 -18.78 6.44
N THR A 178 3.18 -17.59 5.91
CA THR A 178 4.51 -17.14 5.47
C THR A 178 4.60 -15.63 5.38
N ASP A 179 5.80 -15.11 5.14
CA ASP A 179 6.09 -13.71 4.90
C ASP A 179 5.68 -13.24 3.49
N HIS A 180 5.77 -11.92 3.26
CA HIS A 180 5.44 -11.27 1.99
C HIS A 180 6.10 -11.90 0.74
N TYR A 181 7.32 -12.40 0.87
CA TYR A 181 8.13 -12.95 -0.22
C TYR A 181 8.15 -14.49 -0.24
N PHE A 182 7.32 -15.11 0.61
CA PHE A 182 7.24 -16.55 0.80
C PHE A 182 8.61 -17.14 1.15
N THR A 183 9.45 -16.43 1.93
CA THR A 183 10.82 -16.87 2.23
C THR A 183 10.93 -17.84 3.40
N THR A 184 9.86 -18.03 4.17
CA THR A 184 9.76 -19.08 5.19
C THR A 184 10.11 -20.45 4.58
N PRO A 185 10.97 -21.27 5.21
CA PRO A 185 11.35 -22.56 4.66
C PRO A 185 10.15 -23.43 4.29
N GLY A 186 10.09 -23.87 3.02
CA GLY A 186 8.99 -24.69 2.49
C GLY A 186 7.83 -23.91 1.87
N ALA A 187 7.64 -22.62 2.17
CA ALA A 187 6.48 -21.85 1.72
C ALA A 187 6.38 -21.71 0.19
N ARG A 188 7.51 -21.57 -0.52
CA ARG A 188 7.53 -21.56 -2.00
C ARG A 188 7.13 -22.90 -2.62
N SER A 189 7.54 -24.00 -2.00
CA SER A 189 7.13 -25.34 -2.44
C SER A 189 5.64 -25.55 -2.21
N GLU A 190 5.12 -25.17 -1.04
CA GLU A 190 3.68 -25.20 -0.76
C GLU A 190 2.88 -24.31 -1.73
N GLN A 191 3.35 -23.10 -2.00
CA GLN A 191 2.72 -22.20 -2.97
C GLN A 191 2.70 -22.82 -4.37
N ALA A 192 3.81 -23.40 -4.83
CA ALA A 192 3.89 -24.06 -6.12
C ALA A 192 2.95 -25.27 -6.22
N ASP A 193 2.92 -26.12 -5.18
CA ASP A 193 2.01 -27.26 -5.10
C ASP A 193 0.54 -26.83 -5.09
N THR A 194 0.22 -25.74 -4.39
CA THR A 194 -1.13 -25.16 -4.33
C THR A 194 -1.57 -24.72 -5.72
N ILE A 195 -0.71 -24.00 -6.44
CA ILE A 195 -0.97 -23.56 -7.82
C ILE A 195 -1.15 -24.77 -8.74
N ALA A 196 -0.22 -25.74 -8.71
CA ALA A 196 -0.26 -26.92 -9.57
C ALA A 196 -1.53 -27.76 -9.35
N LYS A 197 -1.90 -28.03 -8.09
CA LYS A 197 -3.14 -28.75 -7.75
C LYS A 197 -4.38 -27.99 -8.19
N TRP A 198 -4.37 -26.66 -8.10
CA TRP A 198 -5.48 -25.83 -8.54
C TRP A 198 -5.64 -25.84 -10.07
N ILE A 199 -4.54 -25.82 -10.83
CA ILE A 199 -4.51 -25.92 -12.29
C ILE A 199 -5.00 -27.30 -12.75
N ALA A 200 -4.49 -28.39 -12.17
CA ALA A 200 -4.81 -29.77 -12.58
C ALA A 200 -6.31 -30.12 -12.46
N LYS A 201 -7.08 -29.38 -11.63
CA LYS A 201 -8.53 -29.54 -11.52
C LYS A 201 -9.30 -28.96 -12.72
N ARG A 202 -8.70 -28.05 -13.49
CA ARG A 202 -9.36 -27.25 -14.53
C ARG A 202 -8.86 -27.56 -15.93
N TRP A 203 -7.59 -27.94 -16.05
CA TRP A 203 -6.96 -28.28 -17.31
C TRP A 203 -6.30 -29.65 -17.18
N ARG A 204 -6.73 -30.57 -18.03
CA ARG A 204 -6.17 -31.92 -18.17
C ARG A 204 -5.50 -32.05 -19.53
#